data_AF-A0A6N8GNN5-F1
#
_entry.id   AF-A0A6N8GNN5-F1
#
_cell.length_a   1.000
_cell.length_b   1.000
_cell.length_c   1.000
_cell.angle_alpha   90.00
_cell.angle_beta   90.00
_cell.angle_gamma   90.00
#
_symmetry.space_group_name_H-M   'P 1'
#
loop_
_entity.id
_entity.type
_entity.pdbx_description
1 polymer ?
#
loop_
_entity_poly.entity_id
_entity_poly.type
_entity_poly.pdbx_seq_one_letter_code
_entity_poly.pdbx_strand_id
1 'polypeptide(L)'
;MPVARHVVRGAAFGAAAGAVLALFTRNGHSIDLGVLVGVALELLRAGVRGDLTARAADDGSMTGTPRSRRLDPLQTGLLCGLAVGVVVAALTRQLFWIAACMGCGAGVGWLLGRARTRSQEDGTSAPTGRSRPGAAHPDDETEETDRAAGLPASARHRDAVPPPEPRSTTISGYEVVARARDEDLLNGVFVLVLFNHRHARPFRPGQEPVDIRAALGDLHDEAAIEDAILRTEELLAHAVDLAYGARDARDDRAELQLAHPGFSPEHLAEALNWGHRSAR
;
A
#
# COMPACT_ATOMS: atom_id res chain seq x y z
N MET A 1 14.64 -16.20 -27.55
CA MET A 1 13.31 -15.59 -27.27
C MET A 1 12.46 -16.38 -26.23
N PRO A 2 13.02 -16.98 -25.15
CA PRO A 2 12.21 -17.83 -24.25
C PRO A 2 11.32 -17.04 -23.27
N VAL A 3 11.82 -15.92 -22.71
CA VAL A 3 11.13 -15.13 -21.68
C VAL A 3 9.80 -14.55 -22.19
N ALA A 4 9.77 -14.03 -23.42
CA ALA A 4 8.56 -13.47 -24.01
C ALA A 4 7.41 -14.49 -24.09
N ARG A 5 7.73 -15.78 -24.31
CA ARG A 5 6.73 -16.85 -24.40
C ARG A 5 6.10 -17.17 -23.05
N HIS A 6 6.89 -17.11 -21.97
CA HIS A 6 6.39 -17.30 -20.60
C HIS A 6 5.58 -16.10 -20.11
N VAL A 7 5.99 -14.88 -20.48
CA VAL A 7 5.22 -13.66 -20.17
C VAL A 7 3.85 -13.71 -20.86
N VAL A 8 3.78 -14.08 -22.14
CA VAL A 8 2.50 -14.17 -22.87
C VAL A 8 1.60 -15.28 -22.31
N ARG A 9 2.16 -16.45 -21.97
CA ARG A 9 1.37 -17.54 -21.35
C ARG A 9 0.87 -17.17 -19.95
N GLY A 10 1.72 -16.57 -19.14
CA GLY A 10 1.35 -16.09 -17.81
C GLY A 10 0.32 -14.97 -17.87
N ALA A 11 0.46 -14.03 -18.81
CA ALA A 11 -0.50 -12.96 -19.02
C ALA A 11 -1.86 -13.49 -19.49
N ALA A 12 -1.89 -14.48 -20.40
CA ALA A 12 -3.14 -15.08 -20.85
C ALA A 12 -3.86 -15.85 -19.72
N PHE A 13 -3.12 -16.63 -18.93
CA PHE A 13 -3.69 -17.37 -17.80
C PHE A 13 -4.15 -16.42 -16.69
N GLY A 14 -3.36 -15.37 -16.44
CA GLY A 14 -3.67 -14.31 -15.49
C GLY A 14 -4.89 -13.48 -15.88
N ALA A 15 -5.00 -13.10 -17.16
CA ALA A 15 -6.16 -12.39 -17.69
C ALA A 15 -7.45 -13.21 -17.54
N ALA A 16 -7.39 -14.52 -17.81
CA ALA A 16 -8.55 -15.40 -17.65
C ALA A 16 -8.97 -15.50 -16.17
N ALA A 17 -8.02 -15.66 -15.24
CA ALA A 17 -8.31 -15.67 -13.81
C ALA A 17 -8.83 -14.32 -13.30
N GLY A 18 -8.26 -13.21 -13.78
CA GLY A 18 -8.67 -11.85 -13.44
C GLY A 18 -10.06 -11.49 -13.97
N ALA A 19 -10.42 -11.98 -15.15
CA ALA A 19 -11.75 -11.83 -15.73
C ALA A 19 -12.82 -12.60 -14.95
N VAL A 20 -12.51 -13.83 -14.48
CA VAL A 20 -13.39 -14.57 -13.57
C VAL A 20 -13.55 -13.80 -12.26
N LEU A 21 -12.46 -13.30 -11.68
CA LEU A 21 -12.52 -12.49 -10.46
C LEU A 21 -13.32 -11.18 -10.65
N ALA A 22 -13.25 -10.57 -11.84
CA ALA A 22 -13.99 -9.35 -12.18
C ALA A 22 -15.49 -9.59 -12.17
N LEU A 23 -15.93 -10.74 -12.72
CA LEU A 23 -17.34 -11.13 -12.73
C LEU A 23 -17.89 -11.31 -11.31
N PHE A 24 -17.09 -11.84 -10.38
CA PHE A 24 -17.52 -12.07 -9.00
C PHE A 24 -17.42 -10.81 -8.12
N THR A 25 -16.48 -9.91 -8.40
CA THR A 25 -16.21 -8.74 -7.54
C THR A 25 -16.76 -7.42 -8.09
N ARG A 26 -17.27 -7.40 -9.34
CA ARG A 26 -17.69 -6.20 -10.09
C ARG A 26 -16.65 -5.09 -10.18
N ASN A 27 -15.39 -5.38 -9.88
CA ASN A 27 -14.30 -4.40 -9.92
C ASN A 27 -13.47 -4.57 -11.19
N GLY A 28 -13.41 -3.53 -12.04
CA GLY A 28 -12.64 -3.55 -13.29
C GLY A 28 -11.14 -3.77 -13.10
N HIS A 29 -10.59 -3.39 -11.93
CA HIS A 29 -9.16 -3.55 -11.61
C HIS A 29 -8.71 -4.99 -11.35
N SER A 30 -9.62 -5.96 -11.23
CA SER A 30 -9.24 -7.35 -10.99
C SER A 30 -8.62 -8.04 -12.20
N ILE A 31 -8.84 -7.51 -13.41
CA ILE A 31 -8.25 -8.03 -14.65
C ILE A 31 -6.74 -7.75 -14.66
N ASP A 32 -6.34 -6.51 -14.38
CA ASP A 32 -4.92 -6.11 -14.32
C ASP A 32 -4.17 -6.87 -13.21
N LEU A 33 -4.82 -7.04 -12.06
CA LEU A 33 -4.31 -7.82 -10.94
C LEU A 33 -4.12 -9.31 -11.32
N GLY A 34 -5.12 -9.88 -12.02
CA GLY A 34 -5.06 -11.25 -12.51
C GLY A 34 -3.91 -11.45 -13.49
N VAL A 35 -3.73 -10.54 -14.45
CA VAL A 35 -2.60 -10.56 -15.41
C VAL A 35 -1.26 -10.53 -14.68
N LEU A 36 -1.09 -9.63 -13.71
CA LEU A 36 0.13 -9.53 -12.91
C LEU A 36 0.44 -10.84 -12.15
N VAL A 37 -0.58 -11.41 -11.50
CA VAL A 37 -0.44 -12.68 -10.76
C VAL A 37 -0.12 -13.84 -11.69
N GLY A 38 -0.78 -13.93 -12.85
CA GLY A 38 -0.53 -14.99 -13.83
C GLY A 38 0.87 -14.93 -14.44
N VAL A 39 1.36 -13.72 -14.75
CA VAL A 39 2.75 -13.51 -15.21
C VAL A 39 3.74 -13.91 -14.11
N ALA A 40 3.51 -13.49 -12.87
CA ALA A 40 4.38 -13.84 -11.75
C ALA A 40 4.45 -15.35 -11.53
N LEU A 41 3.31 -16.06 -11.55
CA LEU A 41 3.25 -17.51 -11.38
C LEU A 41 3.94 -18.26 -12.53
N GLU A 42 3.74 -17.84 -13.78
CA GLU A 42 4.36 -18.52 -14.92
C GLU A 42 5.88 -18.28 -14.98
N LEU A 43 6.34 -17.09 -14.58
CA LEU A 43 7.77 -16.83 -14.40
C LEU A 43 8.36 -17.66 -13.26
N LEU A 44 7.65 -17.81 -12.15
CA LEU A 44 8.10 -18.64 -11.03
C LEU A 44 8.16 -20.12 -11.44
N ARG A 45 7.15 -20.60 -12.18
CA ARG A 45 7.11 -21.95 -12.76
C ARG A 45 8.23 -22.20 -13.76
N ALA A 46 8.50 -21.24 -14.65
CA ALA A 46 9.60 -21.31 -15.61
C ALA A 46 10.98 -21.27 -14.89
N GLY A 47 11.08 -20.52 -13.80
CA GLY A 47 12.28 -20.50 -12.94
C GLY A 47 12.53 -21.83 -12.25
N VAL A 48 11.50 -22.46 -11.67
CA VAL A 48 11.59 -23.79 -11.04
C VAL A 48 11.98 -24.88 -12.05
N ARG A 49 11.51 -24.77 -13.31
CA ARG A 49 11.88 -25.70 -14.39
C ARG A 49 13.27 -25.43 -14.98
N GLY A 50 13.89 -24.28 -14.68
CA GLY A 50 15.16 -23.87 -15.26
C GLY A 50 15.05 -23.32 -16.69
N ASP A 51 13.83 -23.05 -17.17
CA ASP A 51 13.56 -22.58 -18.54
C ASP A 51 14.00 -21.11 -18.73
N LEU A 52 14.06 -20.33 -17.64
CA LEU A 52 14.43 -18.91 -17.69
C LEU A 52 15.92 -18.66 -17.92
N THR A 53 16.79 -19.63 -17.64
CA THR A 53 18.25 -19.49 -17.78
C THR A 53 18.77 -20.07 -19.10
N ALA A 54 17.91 -20.67 -19.92
CA ALA A 54 18.28 -21.19 -21.22
C ALA A 54 18.35 -20.06 -22.27
N ARG A 55 19.48 -19.36 -22.38
CA ARG A 55 19.75 -18.54 -23.58
C ARG A 55 21.15 -18.81 -24.14
N ALA A 56 21.11 -19.28 -25.39
CA ALA A 56 22.15 -19.25 -26.42
C ALA A 56 23.47 -19.93 -26.06
N ALA A 57 23.49 -21.26 -26.10
CA ALA A 57 24.67 -21.98 -26.55
C ALA A 57 24.55 -22.10 -28.08
N ASP A 58 24.88 -21.01 -28.79
CA ASP A 58 25.51 -21.13 -30.10
C ASP A 58 26.99 -20.94 -29.83
N ASP A 59 27.72 -22.07 -29.82
CA ASP A 59 29.07 -22.22 -30.38
C ASP A 59 29.65 -23.57 -29.92
N GLY A 60 29.36 -24.61 -30.71
CA GLY A 60 30.35 -25.61 -31.12
C GLY A 60 31.16 -26.39 -30.07
N SER A 61 30.56 -26.92 -29.01
CA SER A 61 31.24 -27.95 -28.19
C SER A 61 30.33 -29.12 -27.88
N MET A 62 30.61 -30.26 -28.54
CA MET A 62 29.72 -31.42 -28.59
C MET A 62 29.81 -32.37 -27.39
N THR A 63 30.48 -32.01 -26.28
CA THR A 63 30.73 -32.98 -25.20
C THR A 63 30.66 -32.40 -23.78
N GLY A 64 29.83 -31.38 -23.55
CA GLY A 64 29.56 -30.86 -22.20
C GLY A 64 28.10 -30.99 -21.84
N THR A 65 27.77 -31.82 -20.85
CA THR A 65 26.44 -31.79 -20.22
C THR A 65 26.16 -30.36 -19.74
N PRO A 66 25.01 -29.76 -20.10
CA PRO A 66 24.73 -28.37 -19.76
C PRO A 66 24.63 -28.25 -18.23
N ARG A 67 25.64 -27.65 -17.61
CA ARG A 67 25.56 -27.21 -16.21
C ARG A 67 24.47 -26.15 -16.14
N SER A 68 23.29 -26.54 -15.64
CA SER A 68 22.24 -25.60 -15.28
C SER A 68 22.83 -24.59 -14.30
N ARG A 69 22.92 -23.32 -14.73
CA ARG A 69 23.28 -22.22 -13.84
C ARG A 69 22.19 -22.14 -12.78
N ARG A 70 22.47 -22.69 -11.60
CA ARG A 70 21.66 -22.49 -10.41
C ARG A 70 21.58 -20.98 -10.17
N LEU A 71 20.36 -20.47 -10.13
CA LEU A 71 20.09 -19.12 -9.65
C LEU A 71 20.70 -18.98 -8.25
N ASP A 72 21.28 -17.81 -7.99
CA ASP A 72 21.82 -17.48 -6.69
C ASP A 72 20.68 -17.62 -5.65
N PRO A 73 20.86 -18.30 -4.50
CA PRO A 73 19.85 -18.43 -3.46
C PRO A 73 19.17 -17.11 -3.07
N LEU A 74 19.89 -15.98 -3.17
CA LEU A 74 19.33 -14.64 -2.98
C LEU A 74 18.27 -14.28 -4.03
N GLN A 75 18.53 -14.54 -5.31
CA GLN A 75 17.58 -14.28 -6.40
C GLN A 75 16.33 -15.15 -6.28
N THR A 76 16.51 -16.40 -5.84
CA THR A 76 15.38 -17.33 -5.63
C THR A 76 14.50 -16.89 -4.46
N GLY A 77 15.11 -16.46 -3.34
CA GLY A 77 14.38 -15.92 -2.19
C GLY A 77 13.61 -14.64 -2.53
N LEU A 78 14.21 -13.75 -3.33
CA LEU A 78 13.61 -12.48 -3.72
C LEU A 78 12.42 -12.66 -4.68
N LEU A 79 12.54 -13.57 -5.65
CA LEU A 79 11.43 -13.93 -6.55
C LEU A 79 10.26 -14.58 -5.79
N CYS A 80 10.55 -15.46 -4.84
CA CYS A 80 9.53 -16.10 -4.02
C CYS A 80 8.83 -15.09 -3.11
N GLY A 81 9.59 -14.20 -2.46
CA GLY A 81 9.05 -13.13 -1.62
C GLY A 81 8.20 -12.13 -2.41
N LEU A 82 8.61 -11.79 -3.63
CA LEU A 82 7.82 -10.94 -4.53
C LEU A 82 6.51 -11.60 -4.95
N ALA A 83 6.54 -12.88 -5.33
CA ALA A 83 5.32 -13.61 -5.71
C ALA A 83 4.33 -13.72 -4.54
N VAL A 84 4.80 -14.05 -3.34
CA VAL A 84 3.97 -14.09 -2.13
C VAL A 84 3.44 -12.69 -1.79
N GLY A 85 4.29 -11.66 -1.87
CA GLY A 85 3.91 -10.28 -1.60
C GLY A 85 2.84 -9.74 -2.53
N VAL A 86 2.93 -10.05 -3.83
CA VAL A 86 1.90 -9.67 -4.81
C VAL A 86 0.57 -10.36 -4.50
N VAL A 87 0.58 -11.64 -4.13
CA VAL A 87 -0.66 -12.36 -3.76
C VAL A 87 -1.27 -11.79 -2.47
N VAL A 88 -0.47 -11.49 -1.45
CA VAL A 88 -0.97 -10.92 -0.20
C VAL A 88 -1.49 -9.49 -0.41
N ALA A 89 -0.79 -8.66 -1.19
CA ALA A 89 -1.23 -7.31 -1.51
C ALA A 89 -2.52 -7.31 -2.35
N ALA A 90 -2.66 -8.25 -3.28
CA ALA A 90 -3.88 -8.48 -4.03
C ALA A 90 -5.08 -8.84 -3.13
N LEU A 91 -4.87 -9.69 -2.12
CA LEU A 91 -5.91 -10.11 -1.18
C LEU A 91 -6.28 -9.03 -0.16
N THR A 92 -5.31 -8.21 0.25
CA THR A 92 -5.49 -7.21 1.33
C THR A 92 -5.78 -5.80 0.80
N ARG A 93 -5.70 -5.57 -0.52
CA ARG A 93 -5.72 -4.25 -1.17
C ARG A 93 -4.68 -3.25 -0.64
N GLN A 94 -3.64 -3.74 0.03
CA GLN A 94 -2.61 -2.92 0.66
C GLN A 94 -1.25 -3.22 0.04
N LEU A 95 -0.71 -2.25 -0.71
CA LEU A 95 0.58 -2.37 -1.42
C LEU A 95 1.78 -2.51 -0.49
N PHE A 96 1.65 -2.11 0.79
CA PHE A 96 2.72 -2.23 1.79
C PHE A 96 3.19 -3.68 2.00
N TRP A 97 2.29 -4.65 1.80
CA TRP A 97 2.63 -6.08 1.93
C TRP A 97 3.63 -6.56 0.90
N ILE A 98 3.73 -5.91 -0.27
CA ILE A 98 4.73 -6.25 -1.29
C ILE A 98 6.13 -5.97 -0.74
N ALA A 99 6.33 -4.80 -0.12
CA ALA A 99 7.61 -4.42 0.48
C ALA A 99 7.96 -5.32 1.69
N ALA A 100 6.97 -5.62 2.55
CA ALA A 100 7.16 -6.50 3.70
C ALA A 100 7.58 -7.92 3.26
N CYS A 101 6.87 -8.52 2.29
CA CYS A 101 7.18 -9.86 1.80
C CYS A 101 8.48 -9.92 0.98
N MET A 102 8.83 -8.86 0.23
CA MET A 102 10.15 -8.75 -0.38
C MET A 102 11.27 -8.72 0.66
N GLY A 103 11.10 -7.95 1.74
CA GLY A 103 12.05 -7.91 2.86
C GLY A 103 12.22 -9.28 3.52
N CYS A 104 11.12 -9.98 3.80
CA CYS A 104 11.16 -11.34 4.34
C CYS A 104 11.84 -12.33 3.37
N GLY A 105 11.51 -12.28 2.07
CA GLY A 105 12.11 -13.14 1.06
C GLY A 105 13.63 -12.93 0.90
N ALA A 106 14.08 -11.67 0.92
CA ALA A 106 15.49 -11.33 0.92
C ALA A 106 16.21 -11.84 2.19
N GLY A 107 15.57 -11.69 3.37
CA GLY A 107 16.10 -12.19 4.64
C GLY A 107 16.27 -13.72 4.66
N VAL A 108 15.27 -14.46 4.19
CA VAL A 108 15.34 -15.93 4.09
C VAL A 108 16.41 -16.37 3.08
N GLY A 109 16.51 -15.71 1.92
CA GLY A 109 17.55 -15.97 0.93
C GLY A 109 18.96 -15.73 1.48
N TRP A 110 19.16 -14.67 2.25
CA TRP A 110 20.42 -14.36 2.91
C TRP A 110 20.79 -15.40 3.99
N LEU A 111 19.83 -15.81 4.82
CA LEU A 111 20.05 -16.85 5.84
C LEU A 111 20.43 -18.20 5.21
N LEU A 112 19.75 -18.61 4.14
CA LEU A 112 20.07 -19.83 3.39
C LEU A 112 21.44 -19.76 2.71
N GLY A 113 21.84 -18.60 2.19
CA GLY A 113 23.17 -18.36 1.65
C GLY A 113 24.26 -18.51 2.71
N ARG A 114 24.04 -17.94 3.90
CA ARG A 114 24.99 -17.98 5.02
C ARG A 114 25.13 -19.36 5.66
N ALA A 115 24.08 -20.17 5.64
CA ALA A 115 24.15 -21.56 6.11
C ALA A 115 25.01 -22.45 5.20
N ARG A 116 25.01 -22.19 3.88
CA ARG A 116 25.82 -22.97 2.92
C ARG A 116 27.30 -22.65 2.96
N THR A 117 27.68 -21.39 3.19
CA THR A 117 29.10 -21.02 3.29
C THR A 117 29.76 -21.69 4.49
N ARG A 118 29.07 -21.83 5.62
CA ARG A 118 29.58 -22.55 6.80
C ARG A 118 29.83 -24.04 6.54
N SER A 119 28.95 -24.73 5.82
CA SER A 119 29.18 -26.14 5.49
C SER A 119 30.29 -26.37 4.46
N GLN A 120 30.75 -25.33 3.76
CA GLN A 120 31.83 -25.46 2.77
C GLN A 120 33.22 -25.15 3.37
N GLU A 121 33.29 -24.41 4.47
CA GLU A 121 34.56 -24.17 5.21
C GLU A 121 35.02 -25.37 6.05
N ASP A 122 34.12 -26.25 6.48
CA ASP A 122 34.48 -27.45 7.28
C ASP A 122 35.15 -28.57 6.46
N GLY A 123 35.31 -28.40 5.14
CA GLY A 123 35.82 -29.43 4.23
C GLY A 123 37.26 -29.26 3.75
N THR A 124 37.96 -28.18 4.10
CA THR A 124 39.30 -27.95 3.53
C THR A 124 40.23 -27.21 4.49
N SER A 125 40.97 -27.99 5.30
CA SER A 125 42.21 -27.51 5.93
C SER A 125 43.20 -28.67 6.05
N ALA A 126 43.97 -28.88 4.99
CA ALA A 126 45.31 -29.45 5.07
C ALA A 126 46.29 -28.28 5.29
N PRO A 127 47.24 -28.37 6.25
CA PRO A 127 48.11 -27.26 6.58
C PRO A 127 49.35 -27.27 5.68
N THR A 128 49.63 -26.17 4.99
CA THR A 128 50.98 -25.85 4.52
C THR A 128 51.17 -24.34 4.56
N GLY A 129 52.10 -23.92 5.42
CA GLY A 129 52.31 -22.52 5.74
C GLY A 129 53.24 -21.79 4.79
N ARG A 130 53.32 -20.47 5.00
CA ARG A 130 54.58 -19.73 5.11
C ARG A 130 54.30 -18.31 5.60
N SER A 131 54.87 -17.99 6.74
CA SER A 131 55.02 -16.64 7.26
C SER A 131 55.94 -15.82 6.36
N ARG A 132 55.60 -14.56 6.12
CA ARG A 132 56.55 -13.55 5.65
C ARG A 132 56.22 -12.20 6.31
N PRO A 133 57.13 -11.61 7.11
CA PRO A 133 56.94 -10.30 7.69
C PRO A 133 57.50 -9.22 6.74
N GLY A 134 56.88 -8.05 6.75
CA GLY A 134 57.33 -6.89 5.98
C GLY A 134 56.53 -5.67 6.37
N ALA A 135 56.89 -5.06 7.50
CA ALA A 135 56.39 -3.78 7.96
C ALA A 135 57.45 -2.69 7.67
N ALA A 136 57.02 -1.62 7.02
CA ALA A 136 57.60 -0.26 6.90
C ALA A 136 56.63 0.48 5.94
N HIS A 137 56.18 1.72 6.09
CA HIS A 137 56.75 2.96 6.65
C HIS A 137 55.61 4.04 6.68
N PRO A 138 55.87 5.35 6.87
CA PRO A 138 55.59 6.16 8.06
C PRO A 138 54.44 7.18 7.92
N ASP A 139 54.26 7.92 9.02
CA ASP A 139 53.42 9.11 9.24
C ASP A 139 53.55 10.21 8.17
N ASP A 140 52.48 10.98 7.96
CA ASP A 140 52.60 12.40 7.63
C ASP A 140 51.39 13.21 8.13
N GLU A 141 51.67 14.46 8.48
CA GLU A 141 51.00 15.28 9.48
C GLU A 141 49.98 16.29 8.92
N THR A 142 49.11 16.77 9.82
CA THR A 142 48.66 18.18 10.00
C THR A 142 47.63 18.89 9.10
N GLU A 143 47.05 19.93 9.74
CA GLU A 143 46.12 21.01 9.34
C GLU A 143 44.63 20.69 9.62
N GLU A 144 44.05 21.02 10.78
CA GLU A 144 43.99 22.32 11.48
C GLU A 144 43.58 23.49 10.57
N THR A 145 42.27 23.76 10.50
CA THR A 145 41.80 25.14 10.27
C THR A 145 40.54 25.39 11.10
N ASP A 146 40.82 26.06 12.20
CA ASP A 146 39.90 26.72 13.11
C ASP A 146 39.38 28.04 12.50
N ARG A 147 38.33 28.57 13.16
CA ARG A 147 37.62 29.86 13.01
C ARG A 147 36.33 29.84 12.20
N ALA A 148 35.27 30.55 12.59
CA ALA A 148 34.76 31.12 13.84
C ALA A 148 33.66 32.11 13.41
N ALA A 149 32.74 32.36 14.35
CA ALA A 149 31.99 33.60 14.52
C ALA A 149 30.82 33.88 13.57
N GLY A 150 29.63 34.02 14.18
CA GLY A 150 28.48 34.61 13.51
C GLY A 150 27.13 34.54 14.24
N LEU A 151 27.07 34.72 15.56
CA LEU A 151 25.87 35.28 16.23
C LEU A 151 26.05 36.80 16.25
N PRO A 152 25.02 37.63 15.97
CA PRO A 152 23.88 37.87 16.86
C PRO A 152 22.54 38.02 16.06
N ALA A 153 21.33 38.17 16.60
CA ALA A 153 20.89 39.06 17.67
C ALA A 153 19.44 38.74 18.10
N SER A 154 19.16 39.09 19.35
CA SER A 154 17.84 39.17 19.97
C SER A 154 16.84 40.03 19.18
N ALA A 155 15.61 39.54 19.02
CA ALA A 155 14.46 40.40 18.76
C ALA A 155 13.15 39.80 19.28
N ARG A 156 12.68 40.39 20.38
CA ARG A 156 11.28 40.61 20.76
C ARG A 156 10.47 39.37 21.18
N HIS A 157 10.52 39.16 22.50
CA HIS A 157 9.42 38.63 23.29
C HIS A 157 8.15 39.41 22.94
N ARG A 158 7.27 38.80 22.15
CA ARG A 158 5.90 39.24 21.94
C ARG A 158 5.10 38.50 23.00
N ASP A 159 4.47 39.23 23.91
CA ASP A 159 3.53 38.65 24.87
C ASP A 159 2.51 37.83 24.08
N ALA A 160 2.66 36.52 24.15
CA ALA A 160 1.75 35.59 23.51
C ALA A 160 0.44 35.69 24.28
N VAL A 161 -0.55 36.34 23.67
CA VAL A 161 -1.95 36.12 24.02
C VAL A 161 -2.13 34.60 24.04
N PRO A 162 -2.52 33.99 25.16
CA PRO A 162 -2.72 32.55 25.19
C PRO A 162 -3.71 32.21 24.07
N PRO A 163 -3.43 31.19 23.23
CA PRO A 163 -4.36 30.80 22.19
C PRO A 163 -5.72 30.60 22.85
N PRO A 164 -6.82 31.12 22.27
CA PRO A 164 -8.14 30.88 22.82
C PRO A 164 -8.27 29.37 23.01
N GLU A 165 -8.56 28.96 24.25
CA GLU A 165 -8.73 27.56 24.58
C GLU A 165 -9.62 26.94 23.49
N PRO A 166 -9.21 25.83 22.86
CA PRO A 166 -10.06 25.16 21.91
C PRO A 166 -11.32 24.81 22.68
N ARG A 167 -12.41 25.52 22.39
CA ARG A 167 -13.74 25.10 22.80
C ARG A 167 -13.93 23.75 22.13
N SER A 168 -13.61 22.68 22.85
CA SER A 168 -14.15 21.37 22.57
C SER A 168 -15.64 21.49 22.80
N THR A 169 -16.35 22.05 21.82
CA THR A 169 -17.74 21.72 21.60
C THR A 169 -17.71 20.24 21.22
N THR A 170 -17.67 19.40 22.24
CA THR A 170 -17.91 17.97 22.11
C THR A 170 -19.34 17.87 21.63
N ILE A 171 -19.52 17.87 20.30
CA ILE A 171 -20.84 17.71 19.68
C ILE A 171 -21.38 16.40 20.22
N SER A 172 -22.46 16.48 20.97
CA SER A 172 -23.07 15.32 21.60
C SER A 172 -23.74 14.48 20.51
N GLY A 173 -23.67 13.14 20.61
CA GLY A 173 -24.34 12.26 19.65
C GLY A 173 -25.84 12.59 19.50
N TYR A 174 -26.47 13.08 20.56
CA TYR A 174 -27.87 13.54 20.55
C TYR A 174 -28.11 14.75 19.63
N GLU A 175 -27.19 15.71 19.57
CA GLU A 175 -27.32 16.88 18.70
C GLU A 175 -27.17 16.48 17.23
N VAL A 176 -26.30 15.50 16.95
CA VAL A 176 -26.12 14.96 15.60
C VAL A 176 -27.35 14.20 15.15
N VAL A 177 -27.95 13.38 16.02
CA VAL A 177 -29.20 12.67 15.72
C VAL A 177 -30.34 13.66 15.50
N ALA A 178 -30.47 14.69 16.33
CA ALA A 178 -31.50 15.71 16.13
C ALA A 178 -31.34 16.40 14.77
N ARG A 179 -30.12 16.84 14.43
CA ARG A 179 -29.82 17.42 13.12
C ARG A 179 -30.14 16.48 11.97
N ALA A 180 -29.74 15.21 12.07
CA ALA A 180 -29.98 14.23 11.01
C ALA A 180 -31.48 13.98 10.76
N ARG A 181 -32.31 14.07 11.81
CA ARG A 181 -33.76 13.90 11.72
C ARG A 181 -34.48 15.10 11.10
N ASP A 182 -33.87 16.28 11.13
CA ASP A 182 -34.40 17.50 10.51
C ASP A 182 -34.10 17.58 9.00
N GLU A 183 -33.25 16.68 8.49
CA GLU A 183 -32.89 16.56 7.08
C GLU A 183 -33.79 15.54 6.34
N ASP A 184 -33.73 15.52 5.01
CA ASP A 184 -34.30 14.39 4.26
C ASP A 184 -33.53 13.08 4.55
N LEU A 185 -34.13 11.93 4.22
CA LEU A 185 -33.54 10.62 4.53
C LEU A 185 -32.08 10.47 4.06
N LEU A 186 -31.75 10.90 2.84
CA LEU A 186 -30.40 10.75 2.28
C LEU A 186 -29.40 11.64 3.02
N ASN A 187 -29.76 12.91 3.22
CA ASN A 187 -28.91 13.88 3.88
C ASN A 187 -28.77 13.59 5.39
N GLY A 188 -29.83 13.12 6.04
CA GLY A 188 -29.81 12.66 7.44
C GLY A 188 -28.92 11.45 7.64
N VAL A 189 -29.04 10.43 6.78
CA VAL A 189 -28.13 9.27 6.81
C VAL A 189 -26.69 9.70 6.54
N PHE A 190 -26.45 10.61 5.58
CA PHE A 190 -25.12 11.16 5.33
C PHE A 190 -24.49 11.77 6.59
N VAL A 191 -25.23 12.60 7.32
CA VAL A 191 -24.76 13.23 8.57
C VAL A 191 -24.31 12.17 9.58
N LEU A 192 -25.10 11.11 9.78
CA LEU A 192 -24.81 10.05 10.76
C LEU A 192 -23.64 9.15 10.33
N VAL A 193 -23.59 8.74 9.06
CA VAL A 193 -22.49 7.94 8.51
C VAL A 193 -21.18 8.71 8.62
N LEU A 194 -21.17 9.98 8.21
CA LEU A 194 -19.98 10.81 8.27
C LEU A 194 -19.52 11.08 9.71
N PHE A 195 -20.46 11.27 10.64
CA PHE A 195 -20.14 11.37 12.07
C PHE A 195 -19.49 10.08 12.57
N ASN A 196 -20.06 8.91 12.26
CA ASN A 196 -19.49 7.62 12.63
C ASN A 196 -18.09 7.43 12.04
N HIS A 197 -17.85 7.78 10.77
CA HIS A 197 -16.51 7.72 10.17
C HIS A 197 -15.49 8.61 10.89
N ARG A 198 -15.89 9.80 11.34
CA ARG A 198 -15.00 10.74 12.06
C ARG A 198 -14.69 10.31 13.49
N HIS A 199 -15.61 9.61 14.15
CA HIS A 199 -15.53 9.34 15.58
C HIS A 199 -15.29 7.86 15.94
N ALA A 200 -15.52 6.92 15.02
CA ALA A 200 -15.32 5.50 15.28
C ALA A 200 -13.84 5.06 15.22
N ARG A 201 -12.92 5.86 14.65
CA ARG A 201 -11.48 5.48 14.58
C ARG A 201 -10.51 6.67 14.77
N PRO A 202 -9.45 6.49 15.59
CA PRO A 202 -9.26 5.44 16.58
C PRO A 202 -10.29 5.59 17.71
N PHE A 203 -10.90 4.47 18.10
CA PHE A 203 -11.97 4.36 19.09
C PHE A 203 -11.66 5.23 20.32
N ARG A 204 -12.36 6.37 20.46
CA ARG A 204 -12.24 7.18 21.67
C ARG A 204 -13.01 6.46 22.78
N PRO A 205 -12.37 6.12 23.91
CA PRO A 205 -13.08 5.47 25.01
C PRO A 205 -14.25 6.35 25.46
N GLY A 206 -15.46 5.78 25.47
CA GLY A 206 -16.69 6.43 25.91
C GLY A 206 -17.57 7.04 24.81
N GLN A 207 -17.21 6.90 23.52
CA GLN A 207 -18.05 7.38 22.41
C GLN A 207 -18.36 6.21 21.47
N GLU A 208 -19.53 5.60 21.66
CA GLU A 208 -20.03 4.54 20.77
C GLU A 208 -20.52 5.16 19.44
N PRO A 209 -20.36 4.46 18.31
CA PRO A 209 -20.98 4.85 17.05
C PRO A 209 -22.49 4.98 17.22
N VAL A 210 -23.09 5.97 16.56
CA VAL A 210 -24.54 6.13 16.55
C VAL A 210 -25.16 5.00 15.73
N ASP A 211 -26.13 4.30 16.32
CA ASP A 211 -26.95 3.33 15.59
C ASP A 211 -27.95 4.09 14.70
N ILE A 212 -27.67 4.08 13.39
CA ILE A 212 -28.46 4.79 12.37
C ILE A 212 -29.89 4.24 12.30
N ARG A 213 -30.07 2.93 12.46
CA ARG A 213 -31.40 2.29 12.40
C ARG A 213 -32.24 2.72 13.59
N ALA A 214 -31.64 2.73 14.78
CA ALA A 214 -32.32 3.23 15.97
C ALA A 214 -32.62 4.73 15.90
N ALA A 215 -31.73 5.52 15.27
CA ALA A 215 -31.86 6.97 15.17
C ALA A 215 -32.94 7.44 14.20
N LEU A 216 -33.17 6.70 13.10
CA LEU A 216 -34.08 7.11 12.00
C LEU A 216 -35.23 6.13 11.74
N GLY A 217 -35.25 4.95 12.37
CA GLY A 217 -36.19 3.86 12.08
C GLY A 217 -37.65 4.11 12.48
N ASP A 218 -37.92 5.16 13.27
CA ASP A 218 -39.28 5.62 13.54
C ASP A 218 -39.83 6.57 12.46
N LEU A 219 -38.95 7.15 11.63
CA LEU A 219 -39.30 8.06 10.54
C LEU A 219 -39.32 7.36 9.17
N HIS A 220 -38.50 6.32 9.00
CA HIS A 220 -38.26 5.69 7.71
C HIS A 220 -38.18 4.16 7.81
N ASP A 221 -38.61 3.48 6.75
CA ASP A 221 -38.52 2.04 6.65
C ASP A 221 -37.06 1.57 6.63
N GLU A 222 -36.79 0.42 7.26
CA GLU A 222 -35.44 -0.15 7.36
C GLU A 222 -34.78 -0.34 5.99
N ALA A 223 -35.53 -0.81 4.99
CA ALA A 223 -35.01 -0.99 3.63
C ALA A 223 -34.57 0.34 2.98
N ALA A 224 -35.27 1.44 3.26
CA ALA A 224 -34.93 2.76 2.75
C ALA A 224 -33.68 3.33 3.46
N ILE A 225 -33.54 3.06 4.76
CA ILE A 225 -32.35 3.40 5.53
C ILE A 225 -31.12 2.66 4.98
N GLU A 226 -31.23 1.35 4.74
CA GLU A 226 -30.12 0.56 4.16
C GLU A 226 -29.71 1.05 2.77
N ASP A 227 -30.67 1.35 1.89
CA ASP A 227 -30.37 1.94 0.57
C ASP A 227 -29.66 3.29 0.70
N ALA A 228 -30.13 4.16 1.60
CA ALA A 228 -29.50 5.45 1.87
C ALA A 228 -28.08 5.30 2.45
N ILE A 229 -27.83 4.31 3.30
CA ILE A 229 -26.49 4.01 3.83
C ILE A 229 -25.56 3.60 2.67
N LEU A 230 -25.99 2.66 1.83
CA LEU A 230 -25.18 2.21 0.69
C LEU A 230 -24.83 3.36 -0.25
N ARG A 231 -25.81 4.19 -0.62
CA ARG A 231 -25.60 5.35 -1.47
C ARG A 231 -24.68 6.39 -0.84
N THR A 232 -24.74 6.56 0.47
CA THR A 232 -23.85 7.44 1.23
C THR A 232 -22.42 6.93 1.23
N GLU A 233 -22.21 5.63 1.47
CA GLU A 233 -20.88 5.01 1.41
C GLU A 233 -20.29 5.08 -0.01
N GLU A 234 -21.10 4.89 -1.05
CA GLU A 234 -20.69 5.09 -2.44
C GLU A 234 -20.31 6.55 -2.74
N LEU A 235 -21.07 7.53 -2.22
CA LEU A 235 -20.73 8.94 -2.32
C LEU A 235 -19.37 9.25 -1.67
N LEU A 236 -19.16 8.75 -0.45
CA LEU A 236 -17.90 8.95 0.27
C LEU A 236 -16.74 8.31 -0.50
N ALA A 237 -16.86 7.05 -0.90
CA ALA A 237 -15.82 6.38 -1.70
C ALA A 237 -15.46 7.16 -2.97
N HIS A 238 -16.47 7.63 -3.72
CA HIS A 238 -16.24 8.44 -4.91
C HIS A 238 -15.53 9.77 -4.57
N ALA A 239 -15.88 10.42 -3.46
CA ALA A 239 -15.20 11.63 -3.02
C ALA A 239 -13.73 11.41 -2.64
N VAL A 240 -13.35 10.24 -2.10
CA VAL A 240 -11.94 9.86 -1.88
C VAL A 240 -11.22 9.66 -3.21
N ASP A 241 -11.84 8.99 -4.17
CA ASP A 241 -11.23 8.76 -5.48
C ASP A 241 -10.95 10.09 -6.20
N LEU A 242 -11.88 11.04 -6.14
CA LEU A 242 -11.69 12.39 -6.68
C LEU A 242 -10.57 13.15 -5.95
N ALA A 243 -10.44 12.97 -4.64
CA ALA A 243 -9.40 13.64 -3.85
C ALA A 243 -7.96 13.25 -4.23
N TYR A 244 -7.75 12.09 -4.85
CA TYR A 244 -6.45 11.69 -5.41
C TYR A 244 -6.17 12.32 -6.80
N GLY A 245 -7.19 12.84 -7.48
CA GLY A 245 -7.06 13.51 -8.76
C GLY A 245 -6.49 14.93 -8.63
N ALA A 246 -5.62 15.34 -9.54
CA ALA A 246 -5.11 16.71 -9.63
C ALA A 246 -6.11 17.69 -10.30
N ARG A 247 -7.42 17.51 -10.07
CA ARG A 247 -8.50 18.27 -10.72
C ARG A 247 -8.91 19.50 -9.90
N ASP A 248 -9.68 20.40 -10.54
CA ASP A 248 -10.26 21.58 -9.89
C ASP A 248 -11.49 21.17 -9.07
N ALA A 249 -11.56 21.61 -7.81
CA ALA A 249 -12.62 21.25 -6.86
C ALA A 249 -14.03 21.64 -7.33
N ARG A 250 -14.17 22.60 -8.24
CA ARG A 250 -15.48 22.94 -8.85
C ARG A 250 -15.98 21.86 -9.79
N ASP A 251 -15.09 21.23 -10.54
CA ASP A 251 -15.44 20.16 -11.47
C ASP A 251 -15.82 18.90 -10.68
N ASP A 252 -15.09 18.60 -9.61
CA ASP A 252 -15.37 17.46 -8.74
C ASP A 252 -16.77 17.53 -8.10
N ARG A 253 -17.23 18.72 -7.71
CA ARG A 253 -18.58 18.88 -7.14
C ARG A 253 -19.67 18.66 -8.18
N ALA A 254 -19.48 19.15 -9.41
CA ALA A 254 -20.43 18.92 -10.49
C ALA A 254 -20.49 17.43 -10.87
N GLU A 255 -19.34 16.75 -10.89
CA GLU A 255 -19.22 15.31 -11.11
C GLU A 255 -19.97 14.52 -10.03
N LEU A 256 -19.76 14.83 -8.75
CA LEU A 256 -20.49 14.19 -7.66
C LEU A 256 -22.00 14.45 -7.72
N GLN A 257 -22.43 15.66 -8.05
CA GLN A 257 -23.85 15.98 -8.16
C GLN A 257 -24.55 15.17 -9.25
N LEU A 258 -23.84 14.89 -10.35
CA LEU A 258 -24.33 14.09 -11.47
C LEU A 258 -24.36 12.60 -11.14
N ALA A 259 -23.32 12.09 -10.46
CA ALA A 259 -23.21 10.69 -10.07
C ALA A 259 -24.14 10.32 -8.91
N HIS A 260 -24.38 11.26 -7.99
CA HIS A 260 -25.10 11.02 -6.73
C HIS A 260 -26.28 11.98 -6.57
N PRO A 261 -27.35 11.82 -7.38
CA PRO A 261 -28.52 12.69 -7.31
C PRO A 261 -29.26 12.53 -5.98
N GLY A 262 -29.81 13.63 -5.47
CA GLY A 262 -30.60 13.65 -4.23
C GLY A 262 -29.83 14.14 -3.00
N PHE A 263 -28.49 14.14 -3.02
CA PHE A 263 -27.73 14.81 -1.96
C PHE A 263 -27.76 16.32 -2.14
N SER A 264 -27.84 17.04 -1.02
CA SER A 264 -27.82 18.49 -1.04
C SER A 264 -26.43 19.00 -1.45
N PRO A 265 -26.33 20.19 -2.05
CA PRO A 265 -25.05 20.75 -2.43
C PRO A 265 -24.08 20.88 -1.24
N GLU A 266 -24.59 21.11 -0.03
CA GLU A 266 -23.76 21.25 1.18
C GLU A 266 -23.12 19.91 1.58
N HIS A 267 -23.89 18.82 1.55
CA HIS A 267 -23.40 17.49 1.86
C HIS A 267 -22.38 16.98 0.82
N LEU A 268 -22.56 17.32 -0.45
CA LEU A 268 -21.55 17.03 -1.49
C LEU A 268 -20.22 17.75 -1.20
N ALA A 269 -20.27 19.02 -0.77
CA ALA A 269 -19.06 19.74 -0.39
C ALA A 269 -18.41 19.15 0.87
N GLU A 270 -19.22 18.66 1.82
CA GLU A 270 -18.70 17.99 3.01
C GLU A 270 -18.07 16.62 2.69
N ALA A 271 -18.63 15.88 1.73
CA ALA A 271 -18.07 14.63 1.21
C ALA A 271 -16.70 14.85 0.57
N LEU A 272 -16.54 15.88 -0.28
CA LEU A 272 -15.23 16.24 -0.85
C LEU A 272 -14.21 16.62 0.22
N ASN A 273 -14.62 17.43 1.20
CA ASN A 273 -13.77 17.79 2.34
C ASN A 273 -13.38 16.57 3.18
N TRP A 274 -14.24 15.55 3.26
CA TRP A 274 -13.88 14.27 3.85
C TRP A 274 -12.85 13.54 2.98
N GLY A 275 -13.09 13.42 1.68
CA GLY A 275 -12.18 12.76 0.73
C GLY A 275 -10.77 13.34 0.78
N HIS A 276 -10.62 14.66 0.71
CA HIS A 276 -9.32 15.33 0.80
C HIS A 276 -8.61 15.16 2.15
N ARG A 277 -9.35 14.92 3.24
CA ARG A 277 -8.76 14.62 4.55
C ARG A 277 -8.33 13.16 4.66
N SER A 278 -9.14 12.25 4.13
CA SER A 278 -8.88 10.81 4.15
C SER A 278 -7.75 10.39 3.20
N ALA A 279 -7.48 11.16 2.15
CA ALA A 279 -6.41 10.91 1.19
C ALA A 279 -5.01 11.39 1.65
N ARG A 280 -4.90 12.10 2.79
CA ARG A 280 -3.63 12.56 3.38
C ARG A 280 -3.06 11.53 4.35
#